data_AF-A0A4Q3WHW7-F1
#
_entry.id   AF-A0A4Q3WHW7-F1
#
_cell.length_a   1.000
_cell.length_b   1.000
_cell.length_c   1.000
_cell.angle_alpha   90.00
_cell.angle_beta   90.00
_cell.angle_gamma   90.00
#
_symmetry.space_group_name_H-M   'P 1'
#
loop_
_entity.id
_entity.type
_entity.pdbx_description
1 polymer ?
#
loop_
_entity_poly.entity_id
_entity_poly.type
_entity_poly.pdbx_seq_one_letter_code
_entity_poly.pdbx_strand_id
1 'polypeptide(L)' 'FGPTTTVPFFITTESGKTQVTAHVSGDFPGSPVDLRYFFVLAGDKISELEITI' A
#
# COMPACT_ATOMS: atom_id res chain seq x y z
N PHE A 1 -17.70 -0.79 12.02
CA PHE A 1 -16.86 -0.54 10.83
C PHE A 1 -17.00 -1.75 9.93
N GLY A 2 -17.55 -1.58 8.71
CA GLY A 2 -17.70 -2.67 7.74
C GLY A 2 -16.35 -3.26 7.31
N PRO A 3 -16.33 -4.37 6.57
CA PRO A 3 -15.09 -4.97 6.09
C PRO A 3 -14.38 -4.01 5.12
N THR A 4 -13.09 -3.76 5.36
CA THR A 4 -12.21 -3.05 4.41
C THR A 4 -11.54 -4.09 3.53
N THR A 5 -11.49 -3.84 2.21
CA THR A 5 -10.76 -4.67 1.24
C THR A 5 -9.61 -3.87 0.65
N THR A 6 -8.47 -4.53 0.47
CA THR A 6 -7.30 -4.01 -0.24
C THR A 6 -6.96 -4.98 -1.37
N VAL A 7 -7.01 -4.51 -2.61
CA VAL A 7 -6.71 -5.33 -3.80
C VAL A 7 -5.48 -4.75 -4.50
N PRO A 8 -4.29 -5.34 -4.32
CA PRO A 8 -3.08 -4.93 -5.03
C PRO A 8 -3.23 -5.15 -6.53
N PHE A 9 -2.82 -4.18 -7.34
CA PHE A 9 -2.86 -4.27 -8.79
C PHE A 9 -1.55 -3.88 -9.47
N PHE A 10 -0.64 -3.23 -8.74
CA PHE A 10 0.65 -2.81 -9.27
C PHE A 10 1.75 -2.98 -8.22
N ILE A 11 2.93 -3.41 -8.68
CA ILE A 11 4.16 -3.48 -7.89
C ILE A 11 5.33 -2.99 -8.72
N THR A 12 6.21 -2.21 -8.11
CA THR A 12 7.50 -1.82 -8.67
C THR A 12 8.55 -1.71 -7.57
N THR A 13 9.82 -1.74 -7.96
CA THR A 13 10.94 -1.55 -7.05
C THR A 13 11.92 -0.55 -7.66
N GLU A 14 12.16 0.56 -6.97
CA GLU A 14 13.14 1.57 -7.35
C GLU A 14 13.99 1.98 -6.14
N SER A 15 15.30 2.11 -6.34
CA SER A 15 16.24 2.62 -5.33
C SER A 15 16.16 1.90 -3.97
N GLY A 16 15.86 0.59 -3.97
CA GLY A 16 15.73 -0.21 -2.75
C GLY A 16 14.39 -0.05 -2.00
N LYS A 17 13.44 0.72 -2.54
CA LYS A 17 12.06 0.80 -2.06
C LYS A 17 11.13 -0.02 -2.95
N THR A 18 10.29 -0.85 -2.36
CA THR A 18 9.23 -1.57 -3.06
C THR A 18 7.94 -0.79 -2.92
N GLN A 19 7.38 -0.32 -4.03
CA GLN A 19 6.06 0.31 -4.06
C GLN A 19 5.00 -0.73 -4.45
N VAL A 20 3.94 -0.83 -3.66
CA VAL A 20 2.72 -1.57 -4.00
C VAL A 20 1.57 -0.56 -4.10
N THR A 21 0.81 -0.61 -5.19
CA THR A 21 -0.41 0.20 -5.34
C THR A 21 -1.63 -0.72 -5.30
N ALA A 22 -2.64 -0.32 -4.53
CA ALA A 22 -3.83 -1.13 -4.28
C ALA A 22 -5.10 -0.28 -4.25
N HIS A 23 -6.19 -0.86 -4.76
CA HIS A 23 -7.53 -0.33 -4.58
C HIS A 23 -7.99 -0.64 -3.15
N VAL A 24 -8.27 0.39 -2.35
CA VAL A 24 -8.74 0.26 -0.97
C VAL A 24 -10.18 0.73 -0.88
N SER A 25 -11.07 -0.20 -0.50
CA SER A 25 -12.51 0.06 -0.35
C SER A 25 -12.95 -0.23 1.08
N GLY A 26 -13.71 0.67 1.68
CA GLY A 26 -14.27 0.52 3.01
C GLY A 26 -15.30 1.60 3.36
N ASP A 27 -15.70 1.63 4.63
CA ASP A 27 -16.68 2.58 5.18
C ASP A 27 -15.98 3.86 5.67
N PHE A 28 -15.51 4.67 4.71
CA PHE A 28 -14.88 5.96 4.96
C PHE A 28 -15.16 6.95 3.81
N PRO A 29 -15.21 8.27 4.05
CA PRO A 29 -15.39 9.26 3.01
C PRO A 29 -14.28 9.18 1.94
N GLY A 30 -14.67 9.11 0.66
CA GLY A 30 -13.73 8.99 -0.45
C GLY A 30 -13.32 7.56 -0.82
N SER A 31 -13.93 6.54 -0.21
CA SER A 31 -13.83 5.15 -0.69
C SER A 31 -14.56 4.95 -2.04
N PRO A 32 -13.99 4.21 -3.00
CA PRO A 32 -12.65 3.59 -2.98
C PRO A 32 -11.53 4.58 -3.31
N VAL A 33 -10.33 4.32 -2.78
CA VAL A 33 -9.12 5.12 -3.04
C VAL A 33 -7.95 4.22 -3.42
N ASP A 34 -7.08 4.71 -4.30
CA ASP A 34 -5.81 4.07 -4.59
C ASP A 34 -4.77 4.52 -3.57
N LEU A 35 -4.22 3.56 -2.82
CA LEU A 35 -3.12 3.83 -1.90
C LEU A 35 -1.80 3.26 -2.45
N ARG A 36 -0.73 3.99 -2.23
CA ARG A 36 0.65 3.62 -2.55
C ARG A 36 1.38 3.32 -1.25
N TYR A 37 1.82 2.08 -1.10
CA TYR A 37 2.61 1.57 0.03
C TYR A 37 4.06 1.45 -0.39
N PHE A 38 4.97 2.13 0.30
CA PHE A 38 6.42 2.05 0.05
C PHE A 38 7.09 1.30 1.20
N PHE A 39 7.61 0.12 0.88
CA PHE A 39 8.32 -0.74 1.83
C PHE A 39 9.84 -0.61 1.62
N VAL A 40 10.57 -0.37 2.70
CA VAL A 40 12.03 -0.58 2.76
C VAL A 40 12.28 -1.90 3.49
N LEU A 41 13.15 -2.74 2.92
CA LEU A 41 13.54 -4.01 3.54
C LEU A 41 14.95 -3.94 4.13
N ALA A 42 15.12 -4.53 5.31
CA ALA A 42 16.40 -4.83 5.93
C ALA A 42 16.50 -6.34 6.14
N GLY A 43 17.18 -7.03 5.24
CA GLY A 43 17.14 -8.49 5.17
C GLY A 43 15.76 -8.98 4.74
N ASP A 44 15.15 -9.84 5.54
CA ASP A 44 13.82 -10.44 5.29
C ASP A 44 12.67 -9.69 5.98
N LYS A 45 12.95 -8.52 6.58
CA LYS A 45 11.97 -7.73 7.34
C LYS A 45 11.72 -6.37 6.72
N ILE A 46 10.49 -5.88 6.89
CA ILE A 46 10.14 -4.49 6.62
C ILE A 46 10.76 -3.62 7.72
N SER A 47 11.64 -2.71 7.34
CA SER A 47 12.24 -1.72 8.24
C SER A 47 11.50 -0.38 8.24
N GLU A 48 10.82 -0.05 7.14
CA GLU A 48 10.06 1.20 6.98
C GLU A 48 8.82 0.96 6.11
N LEU A 49 7.73 1.65 6.46
CA LEU A 49 6.51 1.72 5.67
C LEU A 49 6.06 3.18 5.56
N GLU A 50 5.93 3.68 4.35
CA GLU A 50 5.28 4.95 4.03
C GLU A 50 3.99 4.67 3.22
N ILE A 51 2.92 5.42 3.48
CA ILE A 51 1.64 5.30 2.78
C ILE A 51 1.24 6.68 2.24
N THR A 52 0.95 6.75 0.96
CA THR A 52 0.45 7.96 0.29
C THR A 52 -0.75 7.66 -0.58
N ILE A 53 -1.51 8.70 -0.96
CA ILE A 53 -2.58 8.65 -1.97
C ILE A 53 -1.93 8.91 -3.32
#